data_AF-A0A8B7ZHW9-F1
#
_entry.id   AF-A0A8B7ZHW9-F1
#
_cell.length_a   1.000
_cell.length_b   1.000
_cell.length_c   1.000
_cell.angle_alpha   90.00
_cell.angle_beta   90.00
_cell.angle_gamma   90.00
#
_symmetry.space_group_name_H-M   'P 1'
#
loop_
_entity.id
_entity.type
_entity.pdbx_description
1 polymer ?
#
loop_
_entity_poly.entity_id
_entity_poly.type
_entity_poly.pdbx_seq_one_letter_code
_entity_poly.pdbx_strand_id
1 'polypeptide(L)'
;MCFPMECLSIVPLLWLITMPLFGSFCGPEVVLRLSLMMMLHTLIGAALPGVLVSLIPFFQTALFCIILALPITVVPYLFLWVYDKLIWLSEPVFLTIEAVELVRVSVRTSSRMAEQIEEQPLLMKSLILGAAGISYLLSVIIGYALLSSSTPAVRWILAALVVVSVVLLLLTLMKEEGIISDCGIATLAMFSILWAMQQESNMMAHPMKVPEEWINGNIHEEFVSFEHPTRIGISASSDEKSFLQLLLSMATMGFARVTLAFSFLRNLFSASFLLLVAIRVLSVIHVASLVARRITEQMTMMIPVMRCPLLPGTPPAWSSWP
;
A
#
# COMPACT_ATOMS: atom_id res chain seq x y z
N MET A 1 -17.51 -25.69 11.77
CA MET A 1 -16.17 -25.35 12.28
C MET A 1 -15.34 -24.81 11.11
N CYS A 2 -15.39 -23.49 10.85
CA CYS A 2 -14.78 -22.88 9.65
C CYS A 2 -13.52 -22.06 9.95
N PHE A 3 -13.03 -22.09 11.20
CA PHE A 3 -11.92 -21.25 11.66
C PHE A 3 -10.52 -21.51 11.04
N PRO A 4 -10.12 -22.70 10.52
CA PRO A 4 -8.77 -22.85 9.99
C PRO A 4 -8.55 -22.23 8.60
N MET A 5 -9.62 -22.04 7.81
CA MET A 5 -9.52 -21.59 6.40
C MET A 5 -9.25 -20.08 6.29
N GLU A 6 -9.77 -19.29 7.22
CA GLU A 6 -9.57 -17.83 7.25
C GLU A 6 -8.13 -17.46 7.61
N CYS A 7 -7.52 -18.17 8.56
CA CYS A 7 -6.11 -17.96 8.92
C CYS A 7 -5.14 -18.24 7.77
N LEU A 8 -5.39 -19.29 6.98
CA LEU A 8 -4.56 -19.64 5.81
C LEU A 8 -4.59 -18.55 4.72
N SER A 9 -5.72 -17.86 4.59
CA SER A 9 -5.89 -16.74 3.64
C SER A 9 -5.16 -15.47 4.10
N ILE A 10 -4.86 -15.34 5.41
CA ILE A 10 -4.14 -14.19 5.99
C ILE A 10 -2.62 -14.33 5.80
N VAL A 11 -2.09 -15.53 5.57
CA VAL A 11 -0.64 -15.77 5.47
C VAL A 11 0.03 -14.93 4.36
N PRO A 12 -0.49 -14.85 3.12
CA PRO A 12 0.07 -13.99 2.08
C PRO A 12 -0.02 -12.49 2.41
N LEU A 13 -1.06 -12.07 3.13
CA LEU A 13 -1.25 -10.70 3.59
C LEU A 13 -0.23 -10.33 4.68
N LEU A 14 0.03 -11.24 5.61
CA LEU A 14 1.07 -11.08 6.62
C LEU A 14 2.45 -10.95 5.96
N TRP A 15 2.67 -11.65 4.85
CA TRP A 15 3.93 -11.58 4.10
C TRP A 15 4.17 -10.22 3.43
N LEU A 16 3.11 -9.52 2.99
CA LEU A 16 3.25 -8.16 2.46
C LEU A 16 3.84 -7.18 3.49
N ILE A 17 3.59 -7.39 4.78
CA ILE A 17 4.17 -6.59 5.87
C ILE A 17 5.70 -6.78 5.95
N THR A 18 6.22 -7.90 5.44
CA THR A 18 7.67 -8.18 5.42
C THR A 18 8.40 -7.56 4.22
N MET A 19 7.69 -7.14 3.17
CA MET A 19 8.32 -6.56 1.98
C MET A 19 9.18 -5.31 2.25
N PRO A 20 8.75 -4.34 3.09
CA PRO A 20 9.59 -3.19 3.38
C PRO A 20 10.85 -3.55 4.16
N LEU A 21 10.82 -4.63 4.96
CA LEU A 21 12.02 -5.17 5.61
C LEU A 21 12.99 -5.71 4.56
N PHE A 22 12.52 -6.51 3.60
CA PHE A 22 13.36 -6.99 2.50
C PHE A 22 13.93 -5.84 1.66
N GLY A 23 13.15 -4.79 1.40
CA GLY A 23 13.64 -3.62 0.65
C GLY A 23 14.75 -2.87 1.36
N SER A 24 14.64 -2.71 2.68
CA SER A 24 15.68 -2.03 3.44
C SER A 24 16.95 -2.83 3.61
N PHE A 25 16.88 -4.16 3.63
CA PHE A 25 18.02 -5.00 3.97
C PHE A 25 18.67 -5.68 2.77
N CYS A 26 17.89 -6.01 1.74
CA CYS A 26 18.36 -6.70 0.53
C CYS A 26 18.31 -5.82 -0.72
N GLY A 27 17.81 -4.58 -0.59
CA GLY A 27 17.69 -3.64 -1.70
C GLY A 27 16.42 -3.84 -2.56
N PRO A 28 16.20 -2.93 -3.52
CA PRO A 28 14.97 -2.89 -4.30
C PRO A 28 14.82 -4.09 -5.25
N GLU A 29 15.91 -4.66 -5.75
CA GLU A 29 15.84 -5.78 -6.69
C GLU A 29 15.17 -7.03 -6.10
N VAL A 30 15.45 -7.34 -4.84
CA VAL A 30 14.86 -8.50 -4.15
C VAL A 30 13.36 -8.29 -3.92
N VAL A 31 12.93 -7.06 -3.65
CA VAL A 31 11.52 -6.70 -3.52
C VAL A 31 10.79 -6.84 -4.86
N LEU A 32 11.40 -6.40 -5.96
CA LEU A 32 10.83 -6.55 -7.30
C LEU A 32 10.63 -8.02 -7.67
N ARG A 33 11.64 -8.86 -7.41
CA ARG A 33 11.57 -10.32 -7.63
C ARG A 33 10.45 -10.94 -6.79
N LEU A 34 10.35 -10.56 -5.52
CA LEU A 34 9.29 -11.04 -4.64
C LEU A 34 7.90 -10.59 -5.11
N SER A 35 7.75 -9.34 -5.56
CA SER A 35 6.49 -8.80 -6.09
C SER A 35 6.01 -9.56 -7.32
N LEU A 36 6.91 -9.85 -8.26
CA LEU A 36 6.62 -10.66 -9.44
C LEU A 36 6.18 -12.08 -9.08
N MET A 37 6.84 -12.70 -8.10
CA MET A 37 6.49 -14.02 -7.60
C MET A 37 5.12 -14.04 -6.90
N MET A 38 4.79 -12.99 -6.14
CA MET A 38 3.46 -12.83 -5.54
C MET A 38 2.37 -12.54 -6.58
N MET A 39 2.69 -11.81 -7.66
CA MET A 39 1.78 -11.62 -8.79
C MET A 39 1.52 -12.92 -9.54
N LEU A 40 2.55 -13.77 -9.70
CA LEU A 40 2.38 -15.10 -10.27
C LEU A 40 1.50 -15.99 -9.37
N HIS A 41 1.69 -15.90 -8.04
CA HIS A 41 0.84 -16.59 -7.06
C HIS A 41 -0.64 -16.23 -7.24
N THR A 42 -0.96 -14.94 -7.32
CA THR A 42 -2.35 -14.47 -7.46
C THR A 42 -2.93 -14.82 -8.83
N LEU A 43 -2.13 -14.76 -9.91
CA LEU A 43 -2.57 -15.14 -11.25
C LEU A 43 -2.92 -16.63 -11.33
N ILE A 44 -2.06 -17.49 -10.79
CA ILE A 44 -2.33 -18.94 -10.73
C ILE A 44 -3.57 -19.18 -9.86
N GLY A 45 -3.67 -18.51 -8.70
CA GLY A 45 -4.82 -18.59 -7.82
C GLY A 45 -6.14 -18.19 -8.49
N ALA A 46 -6.13 -17.17 -9.35
CA ALA A 46 -7.30 -16.71 -10.10
C ALA A 46 -7.68 -17.65 -11.26
N ALA A 47 -6.73 -18.41 -11.80
CA ALA A 47 -6.98 -19.37 -12.88
C ALA A 47 -7.59 -20.69 -12.40
N LEU A 48 -7.70 -20.93 -11.09
CA LEU A 48 -8.29 -22.17 -10.56
C LEU A 48 -9.81 -22.23 -10.81
N PRO A 49 -10.33 -23.35 -11.33
CA PRO A 49 -11.76 -23.50 -11.57
C PRO A 49 -12.54 -23.55 -10.25
N GLY A 50 -13.68 -22.84 -10.21
CA GLY A 50 -14.56 -22.73 -9.04
C GLY A 50 -15.22 -24.04 -8.58
N VAL A 51 -14.89 -25.19 -9.17
CA VAL A 51 -15.35 -26.52 -8.72
C VAL A 51 -14.55 -27.01 -7.51
N LEU A 52 -13.37 -26.43 -7.26
CA LEU A 52 -12.46 -26.81 -6.18
C LEU A 52 -12.50 -25.87 -4.96
N VAL A 53 -13.58 -25.10 -4.73
CA VAL A 53 -13.64 -24.03 -3.71
C VAL A 53 -13.11 -24.45 -2.33
N SER A 54 -13.39 -25.67 -1.89
CA SER A 54 -12.94 -26.19 -0.59
C SER A 54 -11.45 -26.56 -0.53
N LEU A 55 -10.78 -26.74 -1.67
CA LEU A 55 -9.35 -27.09 -1.80
C LEU A 55 -8.49 -25.89 -2.21
N ILE A 56 -9.09 -24.83 -2.74
CA ILE A 56 -8.41 -23.58 -3.14
C ILE A 56 -7.46 -23.05 -2.05
N PRO A 57 -7.85 -22.90 -0.77
CA PRO A 57 -6.95 -22.32 0.23
C PRO A 57 -5.73 -23.21 0.51
N PHE A 58 -5.88 -24.54 0.52
CA PHE A 58 -4.75 -25.46 0.66
C PHE A 58 -3.78 -25.37 -0.52
N PHE A 59 -4.32 -25.30 -1.75
CA PHE A 59 -3.51 -25.15 -2.95
C PHE A 59 -2.79 -23.79 -2.98
N GLN A 60 -3.48 -22.70 -2.61
CA GLN A 60 -2.89 -21.37 -2.55
C GLN A 60 -1.78 -21.27 -1.50
N THR A 61 -1.96 -21.87 -0.31
CA THR A 61 -0.90 -21.90 0.70
C THR A 61 0.26 -22.79 0.28
N ALA A 62 0.00 -23.95 -0.32
CA ALA A 62 1.07 -24.82 -0.84
C ALA A 62 1.88 -24.12 -1.94
N LEU A 63 1.19 -23.45 -2.89
CA LEU A 63 1.81 -22.65 -3.94
C LEU A 63 2.64 -21.51 -3.35
N PHE A 64 2.13 -20.84 -2.31
CA PHE A 64 2.86 -19.79 -1.59
C PHE A 64 4.14 -20.33 -0.95
N CYS A 65 4.08 -21.46 -0.23
CA CYS A 65 5.27 -22.10 0.35
C CYS A 65 6.30 -22.51 -0.71
N ILE A 66 5.85 -23.05 -1.85
CA ILE A 66 6.73 -23.40 -2.98
C ILE A 66 7.42 -22.17 -3.53
N ILE A 67 6.67 -21.07 -3.74
CA ILE A 67 7.21 -19.81 -4.24
C ILE A 67 8.23 -19.21 -3.28
N LEU A 68 7.99 -19.28 -1.96
CA LEU A 68 8.95 -18.79 -0.97
C LEU A 68 10.21 -19.66 -0.83
N ALA A 69 10.10 -20.95 -1.15
CA ALA A 69 11.24 -21.88 -1.17
C ALA A 69 12.09 -21.75 -2.44
N LEU A 70 11.56 -21.11 -3.49
CA LEU A 70 12.24 -20.93 -4.76
C LEU A 70 13.44 -19.96 -4.63
N PRO A 71 14.59 -20.23 -5.27
CA PRO A 71 15.71 -19.31 -5.24
C PRO A 71 15.37 -17.99 -5.95
N ILE A 72 15.91 -16.90 -5.45
CA ILE A 72 15.62 -15.54 -5.93
C ILE A 72 16.03 -15.34 -7.40
N THR A 73 16.93 -16.17 -7.91
CA THR A 73 17.42 -16.17 -9.30
C THR A 73 16.46 -16.73 -10.33
N VAL A 74 15.33 -17.35 -9.93
CA VAL A 74 14.40 -17.92 -10.91
C VAL A 74 13.78 -16.86 -11.83
N VAL A 75 13.64 -15.61 -11.37
CA VAL A 75 13.14 -14.53 -12.22
C VAL A 75 14.23 -14.07 -13.19
N PRO A 76 14.07 -14.24 -14.52
CA PRO A 76 15.05 -13.79 -15.48
C PRO A 76 15.16 -12.25 -15.49
N TYR A 77 16.37 -11.74 -15.74
CA TYR A 77 16.64 -10.30 -15.76
C TYR A 77 15.74 -9.50 -16.71
N LEU A 78 15.38 -10.06 -17.87
CA LEU A 78 14.49 -9.40 -18.84
C LEU A 78 13.13 -9.05 -18.21
N PHE A 79 12.55 -9.97 -17.45
CA PHE A 79 11.25 -9.73 -16.79
C PHE A 79 11.38 -8.67 -15.69
N LEU A 80 12.48 -8.69 -14.93
CA LEU A 80 12.76 -7.67 -13.92
C LEU A 80 12.91 -6.29 -14.56
N TRP A 81 13.63 -6.20 -15.67
CA TRP A 81 13.85 -4.94 -16.37
C TRP A 81 12.54 -4.37 -16.92
N VAL A 82 11.70 -5.19 -17.57
CA VAL A 82 10.38 -4.75 -18.06
C VAL A 82 9.49 -4.32 -16.89
N TYR A 83 9.50 -5.09 -15.79
CA TYR A 83 8.69 -4.79 -14.62
C TYR A 83 9.11 -3.50 -13.90
N ASP A 84 10.42 -3.26 -13.78
CA ASP A 84 10.96 -1.99 -13.27
C ASP A 84 10.44 -0.81 -14.09
N LYS A 85 10.52 -0.88 -15.44
CA LYS A 85 9.99 0.19 -16.31
C LYS A 85 8.48 0.33 -16.22
N LEU A 86 7.75 -0.76 -16.04
CA LEU A 86 6.31 -0.73 -15.83
C LEU A 86 5.95 -0.03 -14.50
N ILE A 87 6.68 -0.31 -13.42
CA ILE A 87 6.48 0.35 -12.13
C ILE A 87 6.70 1.84 -12.26
N TRP A 88 7.82 2.25 -12.86
CA TRP A 88 8.13 3.66 -13.12
C TRP A 88 7.04 4.37 -13.93
N LEU A 89 6.43 3.68 -14.90
CA LEU A 89 5.32 4.23 -15.68
C LEU A 89 4.01 4.27 -14.89
N SER A 90 3.78 3.30 -14.01
CA SER A 90 2.55 3.18 -13.23
C SER A 90 2.50 4.13 -12.02
N GLU A 91 3.64 4.46 -11.43
CA GLU A 91 3.77 5.36 -10.27
C GLU A 91 3.02 6.70 -10.47
N PRO A 92 3.22 7.47 -11.56
CA PRO A 92 2.49 8.72 -11.75
C PRO A 92 0.99 8.50 -11.91
N VAL A 93 0.58 7.39 -12.54
CA VAL A 93 -0.85 7.06 -12.70
C VAL A 93 -1.47 6.79 -11.33
N PHE A 94 -0.84 5.98 -10.49
CA PHE A 94 -1.32 5.73 -9.12
C PHE A 94 -1.35 7.00 -8.28
N LEU A 95 -0.31 7.84 -8.35
CA LEU A 95 -0.29 9.12 -7.62
C LEU A 95 -1.44 10.05 -8.04
N THR A 96 -1.78 10.11 -9.33
CA THR A 96 -2.93 10.91 -9.79
C THR A 96 -4.26 10.35 -9.29
N ILE A 97 -4.41 9.02 -9.26
CA ILE A 97 -5.60 8.35 -8.72
C ILE A 97 -5.73 8.63 -7.22
N GLU A 98 -4.64 8.48 -6.47
CA GLU A 98 -4.58 8.74 -5.02
C GLU A 98 -4.97 10.19 -4.72
N ALA A 99 -4.43 11.15 -5.47
CA ALA A 99 -4.77 12.57 -5.30
C ALA A 99 -6.25 12.86 -5.58
N VAL A 100 -6.79 12.33 -6.67
CA VAL A 100 -8.21 12.49 -7.03
C VAL A 100 -9.10 11.87 -5.97
N GLU A 101 -8.73 10.68 -5.48
CA GLU A 101 -9.52 9.96 -4.49
C GLU A 101 -9.49 10.66 -3.13
N LEU A 102 -8.34 11.16 -2.70
CA LEU A 102 -8.21 11.94 -1.48
C LEU A 102 -9.14 13.16 -1.48
N VAL A 103 -9.17 13.91 -2.59
CA VAL A 103 -10.08 15.06 -2.73
C VAL A 103 -11.54 14.62 -2.75
N ARG A 104 -11.88 13.55 -3.48
CA ARG A 104 -13.26 13.03 -3.51
C ARG A 104 -13.75 12.58 -2.14
N VAL A 105 -12.94 11.84 -1.40
CA VAL A 105 -13.28 11.38 -0.05
C VAL A 105 -13.44 12.57 0.90
N SER A 106 -12.56 13.57 0.80
CA SER A 106 -12.68 14.80 1.59
C SER A 106 -14.01 15.49 1.32
N VAL A 107 -14.30 15.83 0.06
CA VAL A 107 -15.52 16.53 -0.37
C VAL A 107 -16.78 15.74 0.00
N ARG A 108 -16.76 14.41 -0.14
CA ARG A 108 -17.91 13.57 0.22
C ARG A 108 -18.14 13.51 1.72
N THR A 109 -17.07 13.53 2.51
CA THR A 109 -17.15 13.50 3.97
C THR A 109 -17.62 14.85 4.48
N SER A 110 -17.07 15.94 3.94
CA SER A 110 -17.45 17.31 4.26
C SER A 110 -18.90 17.59 3.86
N SER A 111 -19.35 17.15 2.68
CA SER A 111 -20.73 17.34 2.23
C SER A 111 -21.75 16.60 3.12
N ARG A 112 -21.45 15.36 3.52
CA ARG A 112 -22.30 14.60 4.46
C ARG A 112 -22.39 15.27 5.82
N MET A 113 -21.27 15.80 6.31
CA MET A 113 -21.25 16.57 7.56
C MET A 113 -22.03 17.89 7.42
N ALA A 114 -21.99 18.52 6.25
CA ALA A 114 -22.74 19.72 5.96
C ALA A 114 -24.25 19.47 5.89
N GLU A 115 -24.70 18.37 5.29
CA GLU A 115 -26.10 17.94 5.30
C GLU A 115 -26.63 17.74 6.72
N GLN A 116 -25.81 17.20 7.62
CA GLN A 116 -26.17 16.99 9.03
C GLN A 116 -26.18 18.28 9.89
N ILE A 117 -25.78 19.44 9.34
CA ILE A 117 -25.85 20.72 10.05
C ILE A 117 -27.30 21.10 10.36
N GLU A 118 -28.26 20.71 9.51
CA GLU A 118 -29.68 21.00 9.71
C GLU A 118 -30.22 20.32 10.97
N GLU A 119 -29.74 19.11 11.29
CA GLU A 119 -30.16 18.35 12.47
C GLU A 119 -29.42 18.78 13.75
N GLN A 120 -28.10 19.00 13.68
CA GLN A 120 -27.25 19.33 14.83
C GLN A 120 -26.21 20.42 14.51
N PRO A 121 -26.60 21.71 14.53
CA PRO A 121 -25.79 22.79 13.97
C PRO A 121 -24.51 23.09 14.76
N LEU A 122 -24.51 22.92 16.08
CA LEU A 122 -23.35 23.23 16.93
C LEU A 122 -22.24 22.17 16.81
N LEU A 123 -22.61 20.88 16.80
CA LEU A 123 -21.65 19.78 16.75
C LEU A 123 -20.99 19.69 15.37
N MET A 124 -21.78 19.76 14.29
CA MET A 124 -21.22 19.62 12.94
C MET A 124 -20.35 20.80 12.53
N LYS A 125 -20.74 22.04 12.86
CA LYS A 125 -19.90 23.23 12.59
C LYS A 125 -18.58 23.19 13.38
N SER A 126 -18.63 22.79 14.65
CA SER A 126 -17.41 22.70 15.46
C SER A 126 -16.48 21.58 14.98
N LEU A 127 -17.02 20.47 14.48
CA LEU A 127 -16.23 19.37 13.92
C LEU A 127 -15.57 19.74 12.58
N ILE A 128 -16.29 20.40 11.67
CA ILE A 128 -15.72 20.89 10.40
C ILE A 128 -14.62 21.91 10.67
N LEU A 129 -14.87 22.88 11.54
CA LEU A 129 -13.89 23.91 11.90
C LEU A 129 -12.69 23.30 12.64
N GLY A 130 -12.93 22.32 13.52
CA GLY A 130 -11.89 21.59 14.24
C GLY A 130 -11.00 20.79 13.29
N ALA A 131 -11.58 20.05 12.35
CA ALA A 131 -10.83 19.31 11.33
C ALA A 131 -9.98 20.23 10.45
N ALA A 132 -10.52 21.38 10.04
CA ALA A 132 -9.77 22.41 9.32
C ALA A 132 -8.61 22.98 10.16
N GLY A 133 -8.87 23.32 11.43
CA GLY A 133 -7.86 23.85 12.33
C GLY A 133 -6.72 22.87 12.60
N ILE A 134 -7.03 21.60 12.85
CA ILE A 134 -6.03 20.54 13.08
C ILE A 134 -5.20 20.31 11.82
N SER A 135 -5.83 20.25 10.64
CA SER A 135 -5.12 20.01 9.38
C SER A 135 -4.14 21.15 9.04
N TYR A 136 -4.55 22.41 9.21
CA TYR A 136 -3.63 23.54 9.03
C TYR A 136 -2.52 23.57 10.09
N LEU A 137 -2.84 23.30 11.36
CA LEU A 137 -1.84 23.27 12.44
C LEU A 137 -0.77 22.21 12.16
N LEU A 138 -1.17 20.99 11.79
CA LEU A 138 -0.25 19.93 11.42
C LEU A 138 0.59 20.29 10.19
N SER A 139 -0.03 20.93 9.19
CA SER A 139 0.67 21.42 7.99
C SER A 139 1.77 22.43 8.35
N VAL A 140 1.50 23.36 9.27
CA VAL A 140 2.50 24.33 9.75
C VAL A 140 3.64 23.65 10.50
N ILE A 141 3.33 22.68 11.37
CA ILE A 141 4.35 21.90 12.10
C ILE A 141 5.27 21.17 11.13
N ILE A 142 4.71 20.49 10.13
CA ILE A 142 5.48 19.78 9.10
C ILE A 142 6.29 20.77 8.26
N GLY A 143 5.70 21.90 7.86
CA GLY A 143 6.38 22.95 7.10
C GLY A 143 7.59 23.54 7.86
N TYR A 144 7.47 23.77 9.16
CA TYR A 144 8.57 24.22 10.00
C TYR A 144 9.69 23.18 10.12
N ALA A 145 9.32 21.91 10.29
CA ALA A 145 10.28 20.81 10.31
C ALA A 145 11.02 20.67 8.96
N LEU A 146 10.33 20.86 7.83
CA LEU A 146 10.94 20.90 6.49
C LEU A 146 11.92 22.06 6.35
N LEU A 147 11.56 23.27 6.78
CA LEU A 147 12.45 24.43 6.67
C LEU A 147 13.76 24.25 7.42
N SER A 148 13.71 23.68 8.63
CA SER A 148 14.88 23.49 9.50
C SER A 148 15.83 22.38 9.03
N SER A 149 15.31 21.30 8.44
CA SER A 149 16.08 20.08 8.17
C SER A 149 16.36 19.79 6.68
N SER A 150 15.79 20.56 5.75
CA SER A 150 15.80 20.18 4.33
C SER A 150 16.83 20.92 3.47
N THR A 151 17.13 20.30 2.32
CA THR A 151 17.96 20.85 1.24
C THR A 151 17.33 22.10 0.61
N PRO A 152 18.13 22.99 -0.05
CA PRO A 152 17.60 24.20 -0.66
C PRO A 152 16.55 23.92 -1.75
N ALA A 153 16.66 22.81 -2.48
CA ALA A 153 15.67 22.41 -3.48
C ALA A 153 14.29 22.15 -2.85
N VAL A 154 14.25 21.42 -1.74
CA VAL A 154 12.99 21.13 -1.02
C VAL A 154 12.36 22.39 -0.44
N ARG A 155 13.16 23.38 -0.04
CA ARG A 155 12.65 24.69 0.42
C ARG A 155 11.94 25.45 -0.70
N TRP A 156 12.45 25.41 -1.93
CA TRP A 156 11.79 26.01 -3.09
C TRP A 156 10.47 25.31 -3.43
N ILE A 157 10.46 23.98 -3.38
CA ILE A 157 9.22 23.20 -3.58
C ILE A 157 8.20 23.52 -2.49
N LEU A 158 8.63 23.61 -1.23
CA LEU A 158 7.76 24.00 -0.12
C LEU A 158 7.17 25.41 -0.33
N ALA A 159 7.98 26.38 -0.77
CA ALA A 159 7.50 27.73 -1.07
C ALA A 159 6.44 27.70 -2.18
N ALA A 160 6.64 26.92 -3.25
CA ALA A 160 5.65 26.74 -4.31
C ALA A 160 4.36 26.11 -3.78
N LEU A 161 4.45 25.08 -2.93
CA LEU A 161 3.28 24.44 -2.31
C LEU A 161 2.50 25.40 -1.41
N VAL A 162 3.19 26.27 -0.67
CA VAL A 162 2.52 27.33 0.13
C VAL A 162 1.73 28.27 -0.78
N VAL A 163 2.32 28.72 -1.89
CA VAL A 163 1.63 29.59 -2.86
C VAL A 163 0.40 28.89 -3.43
N VAL A 164 0.52 27.63 -3.86
CA VAL A 164 -0.61 26.84 -4.36
C VAL A 164 -1.69 26.68 -3.29
N SER A 165 -1.30 26.41 -2.04
CA SER A 165 -2.22 26.28 -0.91
C SER A 165 -3.01 27.55 -0.64
N VAL A 166 -2.36 28.72 -0.71
CA VAL A 166 -3.01 30.03 -0.55
C VAL A 166 -3.96 30.30 -1.72
N VAL A 167 -3.56 29.99 -2.96
CA VAL A 167 -4.43 30.13 -4.14
C VAL A 167 -5.66 29.23 -4.01
N LEU A 168 -5.50 27.98 -3.60
CA LEU A 168 -6.62 27.06 -3.36
C LEU A 168 -7.56 27.59 -2.28
N LEU A 169 -7.01 28.11 -1.17
CA LEU A 169 -7.81 28.73 -0.12
C LEU A 169 -8.63 29.91 -0.66
N LEU A 170 -8.01 30.83 -1.41
CA LEU A 170 -8.71 31.96 -2.02
C LEU A 170 -9.82 31.51 -2.98
N LEU A 171 -9.55 30.51 -3.83
CA LEU A 171 -10.55 29.94 -4.73
C LEU A 171 -11.73 29.31 -3.97
N THR A 172 -11.46 28.61 -2.86
CA THR A 172 -12.54 28.04 -2.03
C THR A 172 -13.37 29.11 -1.33
N LEU A 173 -12.74 30.20 -0.89
CA LEU A 173 -13.44 31.34 -0.28
C LEU A 173 -14.32 32.09 -1.30
N MET A 174 -13.86 32.22 -2.54
CA MET A 174 -14.63 32.89 -3.60
C MET A 174 -15.84 32.09 -4.08
N LYS A 175 -15.83 30.76 -3.95
CA LYS A 175 -16.89 29.91 -4.50
C LYS A 175 -18.12 29.80 -3.58
N GLU A 176 -18.08 30.30 -2.33
CA GLU A 176 -19.14 30.24 -1.29
C GLU A 176 -19.64 28.82 -0.90
N GLU A 177 -19.44 27.81 -1.75
CA GLU A 177 -19.76 26.38 -1.53
C GLU A 177 -18.58 25.58 -0.94
N GLY A 178 -17.39 26.17 -0.89
CA GLY A 178 -16.17 25.49 -0.48
C GLY A 178 -16.10 25.29 1.03
N ILE A 179 -16.32 24.06 1.50
CA ILE A 179 -16.09 23.73 2.91
C ILE A 179 -14.60 23.87 3.20
N ILE A 180 -14.25 24.82 4.08
CA ILE A 180 -12.87 25.23 4.39
C ILE A 180 -11.98 24.04 4.82
N SER A 181 -12.59 22.97 5.36
CA SER A 181 -11.89 21.74 5.74
C SER A 181 -11.26 21.00 4.57
N ASP A 182 -11.84 21.04 3.37
CA ASP A 182 -11.34 20.29 2.21
C ASP A 182 -10.00 20.84 1.71
N CYS A 183 -9.87 22.17 1.71
CA CYS A 183 -8.60 22.83 1.44
C CYS A 183 -7.57 22.46 2.51
N GLY A 184 -7.94 22.50 3.80
CA GLY A 184 -7.04 22.13 4.89
C GLY A 184 -6.47 20.71 4.75
N ILE A 185 -7.33 19.74 4.46
CA ILE A 185 -6.94 18.33 4.25
C ILE A 185 -6.02 18.18 3.03
N ALA A 186 -6.33 18.85 1.92
CA ALA A 186 -5.47 18.83 0.73
C ALA A 186 -4.09 19.45 1.00
N THR A 187 -4.03 20.55 1.77
CA THR A 187 -2.75 21.18 2.15
C THR A 187 -1.91 20.28 3.05
N LEU A 188 -2.54 19.61 4.01
CA LEU A 188 -1.88 18.63 4.86
C LEU A 188 -1.32 17.46 4.05
N ALA A 189 -2.10 16.95 3.08
CA ALA A 189 -1.65 15.88 2.20
C ALA A 189 -0.41 16.30 1.40
N MET A 190 -0.43 17.47 0.75
CA MET A 190 0.73 17.99 -0.01
C MET A 190 1.99 18.10 0.85
N PHE A 191 1.88 18.62 2.07
CA PHE A 191 3.00 18.80 2.98
C PHE A 191 3.51 17.45 3.51
N SER A 192 2.61 16.50 3.77
CA SER A 192 2.98 15.15 4.20
C SER A 192 3.73 14.36 3.12
N ILE A 193 3.36 14.52 1.85
CA ILE A 193 4.05 13.90 0.71
C ILE A 193 5.46 14.47 0.59
N LEU A 194 5.62 15.79 0.67
CA LEU A 194 6.94 16.43 0.60
C LEU A 194 7.83 16.00 1.79
N TRP A 195 7.23 15.84 2.97
CA TRP A 195 7.93 15.30 4.14
C TRP A 195 8.40 13.87 3.94
N ALA A 196 7.55 12.99 3.40
CA ALA A 196 7.93 11.62 3.08
C ALA A 196 9.06 11.55 2.05
N MET A 197 9.00 12.37 1.00
CA MET A 197 10.06 12.48 -0.01
C MET A 197 11.40 12.90 0.61
N GLN A 198 11.39 13.87 1.53
CA GLN A 198 12.61 14.30 2.23
C GLN A 198 13.18 13.18 3.11
N GLN A 199 12.32 12.40 3.79
CA GLN A 199 12.76 11.25 4.57
C GLN A 199 13.40 10.18 3.67
N GLU A 200 12.78 9.86 2.54
CA GLU A 200 13.30 8.89 1.57
C GLU A 200 14.65 9.35 1.00
N SER A 201 14.76 10.61 0.58
CA SER A 201 16.02 11.17 0.08
C SER A 201 17.13 11.11 1.14
N ASN A 202 16.80 11.36 2.41
CA ASN A 202 17.77 11.27 3.50
C ASN A 202 18.22 9.82 3.75
N MET A 203 17.31 8.85 3.62
CA MET A 203 17.61 7.41 3.73
C MET A 203 18.48 6.93 2.57
N MET A 204 18.22 7.39 1.34
CA MET A 204 19.05 7.06 0.17
C MET A 204 20.44 7.70 0.24
N ALA A 205 20.56 8.90 0.82
CA ALA A 205 21.85 9.56 1.01
C ALA A 205 22.73 8.87 2.08
N HIS A 206 22.10 8.20 3.07
CA HIS A 206 22.79 7.48 4.13
C HIS A 206 22.29 6.03 4.23
N PRO A 207 22.58 5.19 3.21
CA PRO A 207 22.12 3.81 3.24
C PRO A 207 22.74 3.10 4.43
N MET A 208 21.92 2.44 5.24
CA MET A 208 22.42 1.59 6.30
C MET A 208 23.21 0.46 5.67
N LYS A 209 24.49 0.32 6.05
CA LYS A 209 25.33 -0.77 5.55
C LYS A 209 24.75 -2.10 6.03
N VAL A 210 24.49 -2.99 5.07
CA VAL A 210 24.08 -4.37 5.36
C VAL A 210 25.18 -5.03 6.20
N PRO A 211 24.87 -5.62 7.37
CA PRO A 211 25.86 -6.35 8.14
C PRO A 211 26.47 -7.48 7.29
N GLU A 212 27.80 -7.52 7.19
CA GLU A 212 28.53 -8.54 6.41
C GLU A 212 28.21 -9.98 6.87
N GLU A 213 27.81 -10.13 8.14
CA GLU A 213 27.33 -11.36 8.78
C GLU A 213 26.08 -11.96 8.11
N TRP A 214 25.27 -11.16 7.39
CA TRP A 214 24.06 -11.67 6.71
C TRP A 214 24.35 -12.25 5.32
N ILE A 215 25.41 -11.77 4.69
CA ILE A 215 25.89 -12.29 3.41
C ILE A 215 26.68 -13.59 3.69
N ASN A 216 27.55 -13.55 4.69
CA ASN A 216 28.49 -14.62 5.03
C ASN A 216 27.99 -15.60 6.11
N GLY A 217 26.75 -15.42 6.61
CA GLY A 217 26.14 -16.33 7.57
C GLY A 217 25.88 -17.70 6.95
N ASN A 218 26.89 -18.57 7.02
CA ASN A 218 26.71 -20.00 6.85
C ASN A 218 25.80 -20.50 7.98
N ILE A 219 24.51 -20.69 7.69
CA ILE A 219 23.56 -21.33 8.62
C ILE A 219 23.90 -22.83 8.84
N HIS A 220 25.03 -23.32 8.31
CA HIS A 220 25.39 -24.73 8.35
C HIS A 220 26.50 -25.15 9.33
N GLU A 221 27.06 -24.26 10.17
CA GLU A 221 28.23 -24.62 10.98
C GLU A 221 27.98 -24.99 12.46
N GLU A 222 26.74 -25.04 12.97
CA GLU A 222 26.54 -25.39 14.39
C GLU A 222 25.92 -26.75 14.69
N PHE A 223 25.60 -27.58 13.70
CA PHE A 223 25.18 -28.96 13.98
C PHE A 223 25.81 -29.96 13.00
N VAL A 224 26.73 -30.76 13.54
CA VAL A 224 27.36 -31.96 12.97
C VAL A 224 28.51 -31.71 11.98
N SER A 225 29.75 -31.67 12.48
CA SER A 225 30.69 -32.80 12.37
C SER A 225 32.12 -32.41 12.77
N PHE A 226 32.72 -33.36 13.47
CA PHE A 226 34.12 -33.41 13.87
C PHE A 226 35.01 -33.55 12.60
N GLU A 227 36.17 -32.88 12.61
CA GLU A 227 37.34 -33.08 11.74
C GLU A 227 37.36 -32.49 10.30
N HIS A 228 38.40 -31.64 10.09
CA HIS A 228 39.07 -31.16 8.85
C HIS A 228 38.65 -29.79 8.25
N PRO A 229 39.53 -28.76 8.30
CA PRO A 229 39.30 -27.48 7.66
C PRO A 229 39.85 -27.51 6.22
N THR A 230 38.97 -27.61 5.23
CA THR A 230 39.31 -27.16 3.86
C THR A 230 38.51 -25.91 3.55
N ARG A 231 39.23 -24.79 3.64
CA ARG A 231 38.76 -23.44 3.37
C ARG A 231 38.58 -23.27 1.85
N ILE A 232 37.45 -23.70 1.32
CA ILE A 232 37.00 -23.27 -0.02
C ILE A 232 36.06 -22.09 0.22
N GLY A 233 36.63 -20.88 0.08
CA GLY A 233 35.85 -19.65 0.06
C GLY A 233 35.01 -19.60 -1.21
N ILE A 234 33.80 -20.15 -1.15
CA ILE A 234 32.75 -19.83 -2.11
C ILE A 234 32.09 -18.58 -1.54
N SER A 235 32.34 -17.43 -2.17
CA SER A 235 31.52 -16.25 -1.99
C SER A 235 30.10 -16.62 -2.42
N ALA A 236 29.26 -17.03 -1.47
CA ALA A 236 27.84 -17.21 -1.68
C ALA A 236 27.27 -15.82 -1.97
N SER A 237 27.21 -15.44 -3.26
CA SER A 237 26.42 -14.30 -3.67
C SER A 237 24.99 -14.53 -3.19
N SER A 238 24.26 -13.46 -2.92
CA SER A 238 22.85 -13.47 -2.51
C SER A 238 21.90 -14.21 -3.47
N ASP A 239 22.42 -14.80 -4.54
CA ASP A 239 21.73 -15.33 -5.70
C ASP A 239 21.20 -16.77 -5.51
N GLU A 240 21.74 -17.53 -4.55
CA GLU A 240 21.32 -18.93 -4.30
C GLU A 240 20.36 -19.09 -3.10
N LYS A 241 20.17 -18.05 -2.29
CA LYS A 241 19.33 -18.13 -1.08
C LYS A 241 17.84 -18.01 -1.43
N SER A 242 17.00 -18.79 -0.76
CA SER A 242 15.53 -18.63 -0.86
C SER A 242 15.03 -17.50 0.04
N PHE A 243 13.81 -17.00 -0.22
CA PHE A 243 13.20 -15.94 0.60
C PHE A 243 13.01 -16.38 2.05
N LEU A 244 12.71 -17.67 2.30
CA LEU A 244 12.62 -18.23 3.66
C LEU A 244 13.97 -18.26 4.37
N GLN A 245 15.05 -18.62 3.67
CA GLN A 245 16.40 -18.62 4.25
C GLN A 245 16.85 -17.20 4.59
N LEU A 246 16.52 -16.23 3.75
CA LEU A 246 16.77 -14.82 4.05
C LEU A 246 15.96 -14.35 5.26
N LEU A 247 14.66 -14.64 5.32
CA LEU A 247 13.84 -14.27 6.47
C LEU A 247 14.36 -14.92 7.76
N LEU A 248 14.71 -16.21 7.70
CA LEU A 248 15.26 -16.94 8.84
C LEU A 248 16.59 -16.33 9.28
N SER A 249 17.47 -15.98 8.35
CA SER A 249 18.74 -15.30 8.66
C SER A 249 18.51 -13.94 9.33
N MET A 250 17.52 -13.17 8.88
CA MET A 250 17.14 -11.90 9.51
C MET A 250 16.57 -12.11 10.91
N ALA A 251 15.74 -13.14 11.09
CA ALA A 251 15.09 -13.46 12.36
C ALA A 251 16.07 -13.99 13.41
N THR A 252 17.02 -14.85 13.03
CA THR A 252 17.99 -15.46 13.95
C THR A 252 19.12 -14.49 14.32
N MET A 253 19.55 -13.64 13.38
CA MET A 253 20.59 -12.63 13.65
C MET A 253 20.05 -11.35 14.30
N GLY A 254 18.71 -11.17 14.31
CA GLY A 254 18.02 -9.95 14.75
C GLY A 254 18.07 -9.65 16.26
N PHE A 255 18.46 -10.60 17.11
CA PHE A 255 18.50 -10.37 18.57
C PHE A 255 19.76 -9.63 19.07
N ALA A 256 20.85 -9.59 18.29
CA ALA A 256 22.11 -8.96 18.72
C ALA A 256 22.19 -7.45 18.43
N ARG A 257 21.34 -6.89 17.54
CA ARG A 257 21.36 -5.46 17.14
C ARG A 257 19.96 -4.80 17.13
N VAL A 258 19.17 -5.10 18.16
CA VAL A 258 17.77 -4.67 18.35
C VAL A 258 17.58 -3.15 18.20
N THR A 259 18.57 -2.33 18.56
CA THR A 259 18.48 -0.86 18.51
C THR A 259 18.39 -0.30 17.08
N LEU A 260 19.08 -0.90 16.12
CA LEU A 260 19.09 -0.44 14.73
C LEU A 260 17.83 -0.90 14.00
N ALA A 261 17.39 -2.15 14.24
CA ALA A 261 16.10 -2.66 13.77
C ALA A 261 14.92 -1.86 14.37
N PHE A 262 15.00 -1.45 15.63
CA PHE A 262 13.98 -0.61 16.27
C PHE A 262 13.91 0.79 15.68
N SER A 263 15.07 1.42 15.37
CA SER A 263 15.10 2.71 14.67
C SER A 263 14.50 2.62 13.26
N PHE A 264 14.79 1.52 12.55
CA PHE A 264 14.23 1.26 11.24
C PHE A 264 12.72 1.01 11.28
N LEU A 265 12.25 0.12 12.17
CA LEU A 265 10.83 -0.12 12.41
C LEU A 265 10.10 1.15 12.84
N ARG A 266 10.69 1.96 13.71
CA ARG A 266 10.10 3.25 14.11
C ARG A 266 9.90 4.20 12.92
N ASN A 267 10.86 4.23 11.99
CA ASN A 267 10.73 5.04 10.77
C ASN A 267 9.72 4.42 9.78
N LEU A 268 9.66 3.09 9.68
CA LEU A 268 8.68 2.35 8.89
C LEU A 268 7.25 2.55 9.40
N PHE A 269 7.05 2.64 10.72
CA PHE A 269 5.77 2.90 11.36
C PHE A 269 5.54 4.39 11.67
N SER A 270 6.25 5.29 10.98
CA SER A 270 6.00 6.72 11.05
C SER A 270 4.54 7.02 10.66
N ALA A 271 3.88 7.92 11.40
CA ALA A 271 2.49 8.29 11.15
C ALA A 271 2.25 8.77 9.71
N SER A 272 3.22 9.47 9.12
CA SER A 272 3.15 9.93 7.73
C SER A 272 3.23 8.77 6.73
N PHE A 273 4.07 7.78 7.00
CA PHE A 273 4.17 6.58 6.15
C PHE A 273 2.89 5.76 6.21
N LEU A 274 2.37 5.51 7.42
CA LEU A 274 1.10 4.80 7.61
C LEU A 274 -0.07 5.52 6.94
N LEU A 275 -0.11 6.85 7.00
CA LEU A 275 -1.11 7.66 6.30
C LEU A 275 -1.04 7.43 4.78
N LEU A 276 0.16 7.54 4.19
CA LEU A 276 0.35 7.35 2.75
C LEU A 276 0.02 5.93 2.30
N VAL A 277 0.44 4.91 3.07
CA VAL A 277 0.08 3.51 2.82
C VAL A 277 -1.44 3.32 2.90
N ALA A 278 -2.11 3.91 3.89
CA ALA A 278 -3.57 3.84 4.00
C ALA A 278 -4.27 4.48 2.80
N ILE A 279 -3.84 5.68 2.38
CA ILE A 279 -4.36 6.36 1.19
C ILE A 279 -4.18 5.47 -0.04
N ARG A 280 -2.98 4.91 -0.23
CA ARG A 280 -2.65 4.03 -1.35
C ARG A 280 -3.52 2.78 -1.38
N VAL A 281 -3.62 2.05 -0.27
CA VAL A 281 -4.45 0.84 -0.17
C VAL A 281 -5.93 1.16 -0.42
N LEU A 282 -6.46 2.22 0.19
CA LEU A 282 -7.86 2.63 -0.02
C LEU A 282 -8.14 3.01 -1.48
N SER A 283 -7.23 3.73 -2.12
CA SER A 283 -7.38 4.12 -3.53
C SER A 283 -7.40 2.91 -4.46
N VAL A 284 -6.50 1.94 -4.25
CA VAL A 284 -6.43 0.71 -5.05
C VAL A 284 -7.68 -0.14 -4.85
N ILE A 285 -8.14 -0.32 -3.60
CA ILE A 285 -9.36 -1.06 -3.30
C ILE A 285 -10.57 -0.40 -3.98
N HIS A 286 -10.68 0.92 -3.91
CA HIS A 286 -11.81 1.62 -4.55
C HIS A 286 -11.78 1.46 -6.08
N VAL A 287 -10.63 1.66 -6.73
CA VAL A 287 -10.50 1.43 -8.18
C VAL A 287 -10.83 -0.01 -8.54
N ALA A 288 -10.29 -0.99 -7.80
CA ALA A 288 -10.58 -2.40 -8.03
C ALA A 288 -12.08 -2.71 -7.89
N SER A 289 -12.75 -2.13 -6.89
CA SER A 289 -14.19 -2.29 -6.70
C SER A 289 -15.01 -1.67 -7.83
N LEU A 290 -14.59 -0.52 -8.36
CA LEU A 290 -15.24 0.14 -9.51
C LEU A 290 -15.08 -0.69 -10.79
N VAL A 291 -13.89 -1.24 -11.03
CA VAL A 291 -13.61 -2.12 -12.17
C VAL A 291 -14.43 -3.40 -12.04
N ALA A 292 -14.43 -4.06 -10.88
CA ALA A 292 -15.21 -5.27 -10.64
C ALA A 292 -16.71 -5.03 -10.84
N ARG A 293 -17.23 -3.89 -10.37
CA ARG A 293 -18.63 -3.50 -10.57
C ARG A 293 -18.95 -3.28 -12.05
N ARG A 294 -18.11 -2.56 -12.80
CA ARG A 294 -18.31 -2.35 -14.25
C ARG A 294 -18.25 -3.66 -15.03
N ILE A 295 -17.34 -4.57 -14.69
CA ILE A 295 -17.25 -5.89 -15.32
C ILE A 295 -18.54 -6.69 -15.03
N THR A 296 -19.04 -6.66 -13.79
CA THR A 296 -20.29 -7.32 -13.42
C THR A 296 -21.49 -6.74 -14.18
N GLU A 297 -21.57 -5.42 -14.30
CA GLU A 297 -22.63 -4.72 -15.06
C GLU A 297 -22.56 -5.02 -16.58
N GLN A 298 -21.38 -5.23 -17.14
CA GLN A 298 -21.24 -5.66 -18.54
C GLN A 298 -21.60 -7.13 -18.74
N MET A 299 -21.25 -8.00 -17.78
CA MET A 299 -21.54 -9.43 -17.85
C MET A 299 -23.03 -9.73 -17.69
N THR A 300 -23.76 -8.95 -16.86
CA THR A 300 -25.23 -9.07 -16.75
C THR A 300 -25.97 -8.57 -17.98
N MET A 301 -25.40 -7.66 -18.77
CA MET A 301 -25.96 -7.26 -20.07
C MET A 301 -25.67 -8.26 -21.20
N MET A 302 -24.69 -9.16 -21.04
CA MET A 302 -24.36 -10.20 -22.02
C MET A 302 -25.08 -11.54 -21.81
N ILE A 303 -25.82 -11.71 -20.72
CA ILE A 303 -26.75 -12.83 -20.54
C ILE A 303 -28.11 -12.34 -21.07
N PRO A 304 -28.51 -12.65 -22.32
CA PRO A 304 -29.86 -12.38 -22.73
C PRO A 304 -30.76 -13.20 -21.83
N VAL A 305 -31.51 -12.48 -21.01
CA VAL A 305 -32.67 -12.97 -20.29
C VAL A 305 -33.56 -13.69 -21.30
N MET A 306 -33.42 -15.02 -21.41
CA MET A 306 -34.54 -15.90 -21.76
C MET A 306 -35.55 -15.82 -20.60
N ARG A 307 -36.20 -14.66 -20.46
CA ARG A 307 -37.56 -14.60 -19.91
C ARG A 307 -38.43 -14.28 -21.11
N CYS A 308 -39.12 -15.30 -21.58
CA CYS A 308 -40.19 -15.18 -22.57
C CYS A 308 -41.12 -14.01 -22.22
N PRO A 309 -41.50 -13.16 -23.19
CA PRO A 309 -42.59 -12.23 -23.01
C PRO A 309 -43.91 -12.99 -23.20
N LEU A 310 -44.56 -13.38 -22.11
CA LEU A 310 -45.97 -13.78 -22.17
C LEU A 310 -46.85 -12.57 -21.88
N LEU A 311 -47.26 -11.96 -23.00
CA LEU A 311 -48.45 -11.16 -23.31
C LEU A 311 -48.87 -9.94 -22.45
N PRO A 312 -49.30 -8.84 -23.13
CA PRO A 312 -49.87 -7.67 -22.50
C PRO A 312 -51.39 -7.83 -22.31
N GLY A 313 -51.90 -7.41 -21.15
CA GLY A 313 -53.32 -7.10 -21.00
C GLY A 313 -53.95 -7.60 -19.71
N THR A 314 -53.78 -6.84 -18.62
CA THR A 314 -54.84 -6.58 -17.62
C THR A 314 -54.45 -5.34 -16.78
N PRO A 315 -55.37 -4.39 -16.54
CA PRO A 315 -55.10 -3.13 -15.86
C PRO A 315 -55.02 -3.27 -14.32
N PRO A 316 -54.48 -2.24 -13.62
CA PRO A 316 -54.18 -2.33 -12.19
C PRO A 316 -55.46 -2.14 -11.35
N ALA A 317 -55.72 -3.07 -10.43
CA ALA A 317 -56.71 -2.87 -9.38
C ALA A 317 -56.01 -2.34 -8.13
N TRP A 318 -56.13 -1.03 -7.91
CA TRP A 318 -56.11 -0.45 -6.57
C TRP A 318 -57.37 -0.91 -5.82
N SER A 319 -57.22 -1.56 -4.66
CA SER A 319 -58.20 -1.41 -3.57
C SER A 319 -57.70 -2.03 -2.26
N SER A 320 -57.60 -1.15 -1.25
CA SER A 320 -57.94 -1.35 0.17
C SER A 320 -57.14 -2.33 1.04
N TRP A 321 -56.47 -1.71 2.03
CA TRP A 321 -56.21 -2.13 3.41
C TRP A 321 -57.38 -2.93 4.06
N PRO A 322 -57.12 -3.72 5.13
CA PRO A 322 -56.82 -3.21 6.47
C PRO A 322 -55.41 -3.54 6.99
#